data_AF-A0AAE1VEW7-F1
#
_entry.id   AF-A0AAE1VEW7-F1
#
_cell.length_a   1.000
_cell.length_b   1.000
_cell.length_c   1.000
_cell.angle_alpha   90.00
_cell.angle_beta   90.00
_cell.angle_gamma   90.00
#
_symmetry.space_group_name_H-M   'P 1'
#
loop_
_entity.id
_entity.type
_entity.pdbx_description
1 polymer ?
#
loop_
_entity_poly.entity_id
_entity_poly.type
_entity_poly.pdbx_seq_one_letter_code
_entity_poly.pdbx_strand_id
1 'polypeptide(L)'
;MRNRGLVWVAAAALKLAELLLSPIASLADPTTEEDTEGEEFVEMMREAQPYFLAHRGRTFVVVLSAEIIDSPYLSSILVDISLLHGLGIKFVLVPGTHVQIDRFLAEREAKLSPGPSLTGVRRHGENSRWHDGVSVASGNFLAMKRRGVVEGIDYAATGEVKKIDVSRIRERLDQDSIVLLSNLGYSSSGEVLNCNTYEVATACALALGAEKLICIIDGPILDESGRLIRFLTLQDADMLVRKRAEQSEAAANYVKAVSQEDFNSLGHNGSNGSISSYNMNGFSQKYSVFQNGVGFDNGNGLWSSEQGFAIGGQERLSRLNGYLSELAAAAFVCRGGVQRVHLLDGTIGGVLLKELFQRYGVGTMVASDLYEGTRMARLSDIPGIKQLLQPLEESGTLIRRSEEELVGALHSFIVVEREGQVIACAALFPYFEEKCGEVAAIAVSPDCRGQGQGDKLLDYIEKKASSLGLQMLFLLTTRAADWFVRRGFSECSIDRIPAQRRKKINLSRRSNYYMKKLLPDRSGIRFDSPFSLQ
;
A
#
# COMPACT_ATOMS: atom_id res chain seq x y z
N MET A 1 -18.84 -23.82 -19.42
CA MET A 1 -18.06 -23.07 -18.40
C MET A 1 -16.54 -23.24 -18.52
N ARG A 2 -15.98 -24.46 -18.70
CA ARG A 2 -14.51 -24.66 -18.84
C ARG A 2 -13.85 -23.94 -20.04
N ASN A 3 -14.52 -23.83 -21.20
CA ASN A 3 -13.93 -23.14 -22.36
C ASN A 3 -13.88 -21.60 -22.24
N ARG A 4 -14.79 -20.96 -21.50
CA ARG A 4 -14.80 -19.48 -21.36
C ARG A 4 -13.59 -18.99 -20.57
N GLY A 5 -13.25 -19.67 -19.46
CA GLY A 5 -12.09 -19.31 -18.65
C GLY A 5 -10.77 -19.43 -19.42
N LEU A 6 -10.62 -20.43 -20.30
CA LEU A 6 -9.40 -20.61 -21.09
C LEU A 6 -9.20 -19.46 -22.10
N VAL A 7 -10.27 -18.96 -22.71
CA VAL A 7 -10.22 -17.83 -23.66
C VAL A 7 -9.80 -16.54 -22.95
N TRP A 8 -10.34 -16.27 -21.77
CA TRP A 8 -9.95 -15.08 -20.99
C TRP A 8 -8.54 -15.19 -20.42
N VAL A 9 -8.11 -16.38 -20.00
CA VAL A 9 -6.71 -16.63 -19.62
C VAL A 9 -5.78 -16.40 -20.82
N ALA A 10 -6.13 -16.90 -22.00
CA ALA A 10 -5.34 -16.66 -23.21
C ALA A 10 -5.33 -15.18 -23.62
N ALA A 11 -6.46 -14.46 -23.51
CA ALA A 11 -6.54 -13.04 -23.83
C ALA A 11 -5.76 -12.17 -22.83
N ALA A 12 -5.88 -12.47 -21.53
CA ALA A 12 -5.08 -11.80 -20.49
C ALA A 12 -3.60 -12.09 -20.65
N ALA A 13 -3.23 -13.34 -20.96
CA ALA A 13 -1.87 -13.73 -21.28
C ALA A 13 -1.31 -12.97 -22.49
N LEU A 14 -2.07 -12.91 -23.59
CA LEU A 14 -1.68 -12.21 -24.81
C LEU A 14 -1.51 -10.70 -24.54
N LYS A 15 -2.41 -10.11 -23.74
CA LYS A 15 -2.33 -8.69 -23.38
C LYS A 15 -1.15 -8.41 -22.45
N LEU A 16 -0.89 -9.27 -21.47
CA LEU A 16 0.29 -9.19 -20.61
C LEU A 16 1.57 -9.28 -21.44
N ALA A 17 1.63 -10.19 -22.41
CA ALA A 17 2.75 -10.34 -23.33
C ALA A 17 3.00 -9.06 -24.12
N GLU A 18 1.96 -8.50 -24.75
CA GLU A 18 2.03 -7.24 -25.49
C GLU A 18 2.54 -6.07 -24.63
N LEU A 19 2.13 -6.02 -23.36
CA LEU A 19 2.45 -4.93 -22.44
C LEU A 19 3.85 -5.01 -21.81
N LEU A 20 4.51 -6.16 -21.87
CA LEU A 20 5.78 -6.44 -21.18
C LEU A 20 6.94 -6.76 -22.13
N LEU A 21 6.68 -7.37 -23.29
CA LEU A 21 7.68 -7.71 -24.31
C LEU A 21 7.97 -6.55 -25.29
N SER A 22 7.19 -5.46 -25.22
CA SER A 22 7.21 -4.39 -26.23
C SER A 22 8.43 -3.44 -26.29
N PRO A 23 9.42 -3.40 -25.36
CA PRO A 23 10.53 -2.46 -25.51
C PRO A 23 11.86 -3.02 -26.08
N ILE A 24 11.92 -4.25 -26.63
CA ILE A 24 13.21 -4.82 -27.10
C ILE A 24 13.37 -4.87 -28.64
N ALA A 25 12.29 -4.78 -29.41
CA ALA A 25 12.30 -5.03 -30.87
C ALA A 25 13.00 -3.97 -31.76
N SER A 26 13.88 -3.10 -31.23
CA SER A 26 14.49 -2.03 -32.03
C SER A 26 15.97 -2.18 -32.36
N LEU A 27 16.71 -3.19 -31.90
CA LEU A 27 18.19 -3.23 -32.08
C LEU A 27 18.88 -4.61 -32.12
N ALA A 28 18.18 -5.74 -32.30
CA ALA A 28 18.80 -7.08 -32.34
C ALA A 28 18.52 -7.86 -33.65
N ASP A 29 19.35 -8.89 -33.90
CA ASP A 29 19.50 -9.64 -35.14
C ASP A 29 18.35 -10.68 -35.33
N PRO A 30 17.59 -10.68 -36.46
CA PRO A 30 16.32 -11.40 -36.62
C PRO A 30 16.40 -12.95 -36.65
N THR A 31 17.56 -13.55 -36.40
CA THR A 31 17.72 -15.03 -36.48
C THR A 31 17.76 -15.73 -35.13
N THR A 32 17.73 -14.99 -34.01
CA THR A 32 17.72 -15.53 -32.64
C THR A 32 16.49 -15.14 -31.81
N GLU A 33 15.57 -14.34 -32.34
CA GLU A 33 14.49 -13.70 -31.56
C GLU A 33 13.31 -14.64 -31.23
N GLU A 34 12.91 -15.55 -32.14
CA GLU A 34 11.69 -16.37 -31.97
C GLU A 34 11.74 -17.33 -30.76
N ASP A 35 12.92 -17.87 -30.42
CA ASP A 35 13.07 -18.78 -29.28
C ASP A 35 13.08 -18.03 -27.93
N THR A 36 13.66 -16.83 -27.88
CA THR A 36 13.70 -16.00 -26.66
C THR A 36 12.35 -15.39 -26.29
N GLU A 37 11.53 -14.94 -27.25
CA GLU A 37 10.20 -14.39 -26.97
C GLU A 37 9.26 -15.44 -26.36
N GLY A 38 9.36 -16.69 -26.84
CA GLY A 38 8.58 -17.82 -26.31
C GLY A 38 8.96 -18.17 -24.87
N GLU A 39 10.25 -18.14 -24.53
CA GLU A 39 10.74 -18.39 -23.17
C GLU A 39 10.32 -17.28 -22.19
N GLU A 40 10.49 -16.01 -22.57
CA GLU A 40 10.06 -14.86 -21.75
C GLU A 40 8.56 -14.85 -21.49
N PHE A 41 7.75 -15.20 -22.50
CA PHE A 41 6.29 -15.35 -22.35
C PHE A 41 5.93 -16.46 -21.34
N VAL A 42 6.62 -17.60 -21.39
CA VAL A 42 6.40 -18.72 -20.47
C VAL A 42 6.81 -18.34 -19.05
N GLU A 43 7.92 -17.63 -18.86
CA GLU A 43 8.33 -17.13 -17.54
C GLU A 43 7.33 -16.13 -16.96
N MET A 44 6.89 -15.16 -17.75
CA MET A 44 5.84 -14.21 -17.37
C MET A 44 4.56 -14.92 -16.96
N MET A 45 4.11 -15.91 -17.74
CA MET A 45 2.91 -16.68 -17.41
C MET A 45 3.07 -17.52 -16.15
N ARG A 46 4.27 -18.07 -15.90
CA ARG A 46 4.59 -18.79 -14.67
C ARG A 46 4.60 -17.85 -13.47
N GLU A 47 5.07 -16.62 -13.63
CA GLU A 47 5.01 -15.58 -12.60
C GLU A 47 3.56 -15.16 -12.30
N ALA A 48 2.73 -14.97 -13.33
CA ALA A 48 1.34 -14.54 -13.19
C ALA A 48 0.41 -15.64 -12.64
N GLN A 49 0.73 -16.92 -12.87
CA GLN A 49 -0.12 -18.07 -12.54
C GLN A 49 -0.67 -18.09 -11.11
N PRO A 50 0.13 -17.89 -10.04
CA PRO A 50 -0.36 -17.92 -8.67
C PRO A 50 -1.42 -16.84 -8.40
N TYR A 51 -1.25 -15.67 -9.00
CA TYR A 51 -2.13 -14.52 -8.82
C TYR A 51 -3.48 -14.69 -9.53
N PHE A 52 -3.54 -15.38 -10.67
CA PHE A 52 -4.81 -15.72 -11.31
C PHE A 52 -5.74 -16.50 -10.37
N LEU A 53 -5.18 -17.47 -9.65
CA LEU A 53 -5.92 -18.27 -8.68
C LEU A 53 -6.27 -17.48 -7.43
N ALA A 54 -5.34 -16.63 -6.95
CA ALA A 54 -5.54 -15.84 -5.74
C ALA A 54 -6.68 -14.82 -5.88
N HIS A 55 -6.78 -14.14 -7.03
CA HIS A 55 -7.77 -13.08 -7.26
C HIS A 55 -9.14 -13.59 -7.74
N ARG A 56 -9.22 -14.85 -8.19
CA ARG A 56 -10.47 -15.41 -8.74
C ARG A 56 -11.60 -15.42 -7.69
N GLY A 57 -12.75 -14.88 -8.07
CA GLY A 57 -13.93 -14.79 -7.21
C GLY A 57 -13.86 -13.71 -6.13
N ARG A 58 -12.75 -12.98 -6.05
CA ARG A 58 -12.56 -11.85 -5.12
C ARG A 58 -13.27 -10.61 -5.63
N THR A 59 -13.72 -9.78 -4.69
CA THR A 59 -14.39 -8.51 -4.98
C THR A 59 -13.42 -7.36 -4.84
N PHE A 60 -13.21 -6.61 -5.92
CA PHE A 60 -12.42 -5.39 -5.95
C PHE A 60 -13.34 -4.18 -6.13
N VAL A 61 -13.14 -3.16 -5.29
CA VAL A 61 -13.75 -1.84 -5.50
C VAL A 61 -12.73 -0.96 -6.20
N VAL A 62 -13.11 -0.34 -7.31
CA VAL A 62 -12.21 0.46 -8.14
C VAL A 62 -12.75 1.88 -8.24
N VAL A 63 -11.96 2.85 -7.78
CA VAL A 63 -12.18 4.27 -7.99
C VAL A 63 -11.49 4.68 -9.27
N LEU A 64 -12.21 5.35 -10.17
CA LEU A 64 -11.64 5.98 -11.35
C LEU A 64 -11.65 7.49 -11.12
N SER A 65 -10.49 8.14 -11.06
CA SER A 65 -10.46 9.61 -10.89
C SER A 65 -11.14 10.30 -12.08
N ALA A 66 -11.71 11.48 -11.86
CA ALA A 66 -12.44 12.17 -12.92
C ALA A 66 -11.50 12.63 -14.05
N GLU A 67 -10.23 12.90 -13.74
CA GLU A 67 -9.17 13.22 -14.70
C GLU A 67 -8.93 12.04 -15.64
N ILE A 68 -8.84 10.83 -15.10
CA ILE A 68 -8.70 9.62 -15.91
C ILE A 68 -9.95 9.37 -16.76
N ILE A 69 -11.15 9.62 -16.22
CA ILE A 69 -12.40 9.47 -16.97
C ILE A 69 -12.48 10.45 -18.15
N ASP A 70 -12.01 11.68 -17.99
CA ASP A 70 -11.97 12.70 -19.07
C ASP A 70 -10.75 12.55 -19.99
N SER A 71 -9.90 11.53 -19.76
CA SER A 71 -8.67 11.28 -20.53
C SER A 71 -8.85 10.18 -21.58
N PRO A 72 -7.97 10.08 -22.59
CA PRO A 72 -7.96 8.96 -23.54
C PRO A 72 -7.62 7.61 -22.88
N TYR A 73 -7.03 7.61 -21.69
CA TYR A 73 -6.56 6.41 -21.00
C TYR A 73 -7.68 5.54 -20.45
N LEU A 74 -8.89 6.08 -20.26
CA LEU A 74 -10.06 5.36 -19.76
C LEU A 74 -10.33 4.08 -20.56
N SER A 75 -10.21 4.14 -21.88
CA SER A 75 -10.45 3.01 -22.79
C SER A 75 -9.56 1.81 -22.46
N SER A 76 -8.26 2.04 -22.27
CA SER A 76 -7.27 1.03 -21.90
C SER A 76 -7.61 0.38 -20.55
N ILE A 77 -7.98 1.20 -19.55
CA ILE A 77 -8.36 0.72 -18.21
C ILE A 77 -9.63 -0.14 -18.26
N LEU A 78 -10.64 0.24 -19.05
CA LEU A 78 -11.88 -0.54 -19.18
C LEU A 78 -11.64 -1.88 -19.90
N VAL A 79 -10.69 -1.93 -20.84
CA VAL A 79 -10.25 -3.18 -21.46
C VAL A 79 -9.59 -4.09 -20.42
N ASP A 80 -8.68 -3.56 -19.60
CA ASP A 80 -8.05 -4.31 -18.50
C ASP A 80 -9.09 -4.86 -17.52
N ILE A 81 -10.04 -4.02 -17.07
CA ILE A 81 -11.14 -4.43 -16.18
C ILE A 81 -11.97 -5.55 -16.81
N SER A 82 -12.29 -5.45 -18.10
CA SER A 82 -13.06 -6.46 -18.82
C SER A 82 -12.33 -7.80 -18.88
N LEU A 83 -11.01 -7.78 -19.16
CA LEU A 83 -10.17 -8.98 -19.16
C LEU A 83 -10.11 -9.61 -17.76
N LEU A 84 -9.84 -8.81 -16.73
CA LEU A 84 -9.78 -9.24 -15.34
C LEU A 84 -11.12 -9.80 -14.85
N HIS A 85 -12.24 -9.21 -15.29
CA HIS A 85 -13.57 -9.71 -14.99
C HIS A 85 -13.79 -11.10 -15.60
N GLY A 86 -13.35 -11.30 -16.85
CA GLY A 86 -13.36 -12.62 -17.51
C GLY A 86 -12.51 -13.69 -16.82
N LEU A 87 -11.50 -13.30 -16.05
CA LEU A 87 -10.72 -14.20 -15.18
C LEU A 87 -11.48 -14.58 -13.88
N GLY A 88 -12.63 -13.96 -13.64
CA GLY A 88 -13.53 -14.23 -12.52
C GLY A 88 -13.41 -13.23 -11.36
N ILE A 89 -12.78 -12.07 -11.57
CA ILE A 89 -12.73 -10.99 -10.57
C ILE A 89 -14.07 -10.24 -10.59
N LYS A 90 -14.63 -9.97 -9.41
CA LYS A 90 -15.88 -9.22 -9.24
C LYS A 90 -15.54 -7.74 -9.05
N PHE A 91 -16.08 -6.86 -9.89
CA PHE A 91 -15.77 -5.43 -9.86
C PHE A 91 -16.97 -4.58 -9.43
N VAL A 92 -16.70 -3.64 -8.53
CA VAL A 92 -17.55 -2.47 -8.26
C VAL A 92 -16.79 -1.22 -8.66
N LEU A 93 -17.30 -0.46 -9.63
CA LEU A 93 -16.66 0.75 -10.15
C LEU A 93 -17.33 2.00 -9.57
N VAL A 94 -16.52 2.93 -9.08
CA VAL A 94 -16.95 4.24 -8.56
C VAL A 94 -16.27 5.34 -9.39
N PRO A 95 -17.00 6.01 -10.31
CA PRO A 95 -16.42 7.02 -11.16
C PRO A 95 -16.37 8.38 -10.46
N GLY A 96 -15.23 9.08 -10.56
CA GLY A 96 -15.12 10.50 -10.23
C GLY A 96 -15.89 11.36 -11.22
N THR A 97 -16.52 12.42 -10.71
CA THR A 97 -17.45 13.25 -11.50
C THR A 97 -17.10 14.73 -11.52
N HIS A 98 -16.10 15.18 -10.75
CA HIS A 98 -15.87 16.62 -10.53
C HIS A 98 -15.42 17.35 -11.80
N VAL A 99 -14.53 16.77 -12.61
CA VAL A 99 -14.05 17.41 -13.85
C VAL A 99 -15.20 17.72 -14.82
N GLN A 100 -16.12 16.76 -15.03
CA GLN A 100 -17.24 16.96 -15.94
C GLN A 100 -18.23 17.98 -15.37
N ILE A 101 -18.52 17.92 -14.06
CA ILE A 101 -19.37 18.90 -13.39
C ILE A 101 -18.79 20.31 -13.54
N ASP A 102 -17.49 20.48 -13.31
CA ASP A 102 -16.82 21.77 -13.38
C ASP A 102 -16.81 22.33 -14.81
N ARG A 103 -16.55 21.48 -15.82
CA ARG A 103 -16.69 21.86 -17.23
C ARG A 103 -18.12 22.32 -17.54
N PHE A 104 -19.14 21.58 -17.09
CA PHE A 104 -20.54 21.96 -17.29
C PHE A 104 -20.91 23.27 -16.57
N LEU A 105 -20.36 23.51 -15.37
CA LEU A 105 -20.57 24.77 -14.65
C LEU A 105 -19.88 25.94 -15.36
N ALA A 106 -18.62 25.80 -15.77
CA ALA A 106 -17.89 26.83 -16.51
C ALA A 106 -18.55 27.16 -17.86
N GLU A 107 -19.02 26.13 -18.59
CA GLU A 107 -19.80 26.32 -19.81
C GLU A 107 -21.14 27.04 -19.53
N ARG A 108 -21.78 26.78 -18.40
CA ARG A 108 -23.04 27.44 -18.03
C ARG A 108 -22.82 28.86 -17.54
N GLU A 109 -21.79 29.12 -16.75
CA GLU A 109 -21.35 30.48 -16.39
C GLU A 109 -21.03 31.30 -17.64
N ALA A 110 -20.40 30.69 -18.65
CA ALA A 110 -20.19 31.31 -19.97
C ALA A 110 -21.48 31.48 -20.79
N LYS A 111 -22.51 30.64 -20.59
CA LYS A 111 -23.81 30.66 -21.29
C LYS A 111 -24.93 31.34 -20.51
N LEU A 112 -24.65 32.05 -19.40
CA LEU A 112 -25.63 32.77 -18.57
C LEU A 112 -25.76 34.27 -18.92
N SER A 113 -25.53 34.63 -20.18
CA SER A 113 -26.38 35.63 -20.87
C SER A 113 -27.53 34.87 -21.57
N PRO A 114 -28.77 35.39 -21.56
CA PRO A 114 -29.92 34.68 -20.99
C PRO A 114 -30.50 33.53 -21.83
N GLY A 115 -30.66 32.36 -21.18
CA GLY A 115 -31.67 31.27 -21.35
C GLY A 115 -31.91 30.63 -22.73
N PRO A 116 -32.19 29.30 -22.85
CA PRO A 116 -33.22 28.63 -22.04
C PRO A 116 -32.97 27.14 -21.68
N SER A 117 -33.96 26.61 -20.92
CA SER A 117 -34.39 25.22 -20.57
C SER A 117 -33.54 24.00 -20.96
N LEU A 118 -33.27 23.11 -19.99
CA LEU A 118 -32.81 21.75 -20.25
C LEU A 118 -33.92 20.72 -19.97
N THR A 119 -34.54 20.24 -21.05
CA THR A 119 -35.17 18.92 -21.13
C THR A 119 -34.18 17.91 -21.73
N GLY A 120 -34.17 16.70 -21.18
CA GLY A 120 -33.82 15.47 -21.91
C GLY A 120 -32.34 15.15 -22.08
N VAL A 121 -31.76 14.39 -21.13
CA VAL A 121 -30.56 13.61 -21.43
C VAL A 121 -30.99 12.33 -22.15
N ARG A 122 -30.79 12.32 -23.47
CA ARG A 122 -30.81 11.11 -24.30
C ARG A 122 -29.65 10.21 -23.88
N ARG A 123 -29.95 8.96 -23.55
CA ARG A 123 -28.98 7.87 -23.50
C ARG A 123 -28.63 7.48 -24.94
N HIS A 124 -27.56 8.01 -25.50
CA HIS A 124 -26.94 7.43 -26.68
C HIS A 124 -25.87 6.44 -26.22
N GLY A 125 -26.26 5.17 -26.08
CA GLY A 125 -25.31 4.07 -26.18
C GLY A 125 -25.18 3.71 -27.66
N GLU A 126 -24.06 4.07 -28.27
CA GLU A 126 -23.69 3.49 -29.56
C GLU A 126 -23.47 1.98 -29.36
N ASN A 127 -24.25 1.20 -30.09
CA ASN A 127 -24.25 -0.26 -29.98
C ASN A 127 -23.43 -0.84 -31.14
N SER A 128 -22.11 -0.83 -31.02
CA SER A 128 -21.22 -1.61 -31.89
C SER A 128 -21.02 -3.00 -31.26
N ARG A 129 -21.84 -3.96 -31.72
CA ARG A 129 -21.76 -5.37 -31.34
C ARG A 129 -20.52 -6.05 -31.91
N TRP A 130 -19.52 -6.34 -31.08
CA TRP A 130 -18.62 -7.49 -31.24
C TRP A 130 -18.18 -8.01 -29.86
N HIS A 131 -18.27 -9.35 -29.66
CA HIS A 131 -17.94 -10.18 -28.47
C HIS A 131 -19.05 -10.43 -27.43
N ASP A 132 -19.03 -11.64 -26.85
CA ASP A 132 -19.84 -12.14 -25.73
C ASP A 132 -19.73 -11.13 -24.55
N GLY A 133 -20.70 -10.23 -24.43
CA GLY A 133 -20.52 -8.93 -23.76
C GLY A 133 -20.44 -9.02 -22.24
N VAL A 134 -19.59 -8.18 -21.65
CA VAL A 134 -19.54 -7.94 -20.20
C VAL A 134 -20.84 -7.26 -19.75
N SER A 135 -21.51 -7.83 -18.75
CA SER A 135 -22.74 -7.24 -18.19
C SER A 135 -22.39 -6.15 -17.19
N VAL A 136 -23.02 -4.98 -17.30
CA VAL A 136 -22.85 -3.87 -16.36
C VAL A 136 -24.19 -3.55 -15.73
N ALA A 137 -24.24 -3.56 -14.39
CA ALA A 137 -25.41 -3.22 -13.60
C ALA A 137 -25.19 -1.91 -12.85
N SER A 138 -26.15 -0.99 -12.95
CA SER A 138 -26.20 0.21 -12.12
C SER A 138 -27.58 0.33 -11.47
N GLY A 139 -27.67 1.03 -10.34
CA GLY A 139 -28.92 1.15 -9.61
C GLY A 139 -28.80 1.93 -8.30
N ASN A 140 -29.93 2.00 -7.61
CA ASN A 140 -30.05 2.71 -6.34
C ASN A 140 -29.50 1.83 -5.20
N PHE A 141 -28.17 1.74 -5.10
CA PHE A 141 -27.47 0.97 -4.07
C PHE A 141 -27.10 1.83 -2.84
N LEU A 142 -27.29 3.13 -2.91
CA LEU A 142 -26.87 4.10 -1.91
C LEU A 142 -28.06 4.81 -1.26
N ALA A 143 -28.07 4.86 0.07
CA ALA A 143 -28.90 5.79 0.83
C ALA A 143 -28.01 6.83 1.49
N MET A 144 -28.42 8.09 1.45
CA MET A 144 -27.64 9.23 1.92
C MET A 144 -28.40 10.06 2.95
N LYS A 145 -27.67 10.89 3.68
CA LYS A 145 -28.23 11.98 4.51
C LYS A 145 -27.58 13.29 4.07
N ARG A 146 -28.27 14.42 4.26
CA ARG A 146 -27.66 15.74 4.00
C ARG A 146 -26.47 15.95 4.94
N ARG A 147 -25.39 16.52 4.40
CA ARG A 147 -24.24 16.98 5.20
C ARG A 147 -24.61 18.19 6.07
N GLY A 148 -25.42 19.09 5.51
CA GLY A 148 -25.88 20.29 6.21
C GLY A 148 -24.78 21.33 6.38
N VAL A 149 -24.83 22.07 7.49
CA VAL A 149 -23.89 23.17 7.78
C VAL A 149 -22.76 22.66 8.67
N VAL A 150 -21.52 22.75 8.19
CA VAL A 150 -20.31 22.34 8.93
C VAL A 150 -19.37 23.54 9.01
N GLU A 151 -18.91 23.88 10.22
CA GLU A 151 -18.03 25.04 10.47
C GLU A 151 -18.55 26.37 9.87
N GLY A 152 -19.88 26.54 9.84
CA GLY A 152 -20.54 27.73 9.28
C GLY A 152 -20.70 27.72 7.75
N ILE A 153 -20.24 26.68 7.06
CA ILE A 153 -20.41 26.50 5.61
C ILE A 153 -21.60 25.58 5.35
N ASP A 154 -22.60 26.05 4.59
CA ASP A 154 -23.72 25.23 4.14
C ASP A 154 -23.33 24.43 2.88
N TYR A 155 -23.32 23.11 3.00
CA TYR A 155 -22.97 22.19 1.91
C TYR A 155 -24.16 21.87 0.98
N ALA A 156 -25.33 22.49 1.19
CA ALA A 156 -26.49 22.41 0.31
C ALA A 156 -26.88 20.96 -0.08
N ALA A 157 -26.82 20.63 -1.37
CA ALA A 157 -27.19 19.30 -1.91
C ALA A 157 -26.08 18.25 -1.77
N THR A 158 -25.06 18.49 -0.95
CA THR A 158 -24.02 17.51 -0.63
C THR A 158 -24.55 16.51 0.41
N GLY A 159 -24.37 15.23 0.12
CA GLY A 159 -24.76 14.13 0.99
C GLY A 159 -23.57 13.41 1.61
N GLU A 160 -23.85 12.74 2.72
CA GLU A 160 -22.98 11.75 3.36
C GLU A 160 -23.60 10.35 3.18
N VAL A 161 -22.78 9.32 3.01
CA VAL A 161 -23.25 7.94 2.86
C VAL A 161 -23.85 7.46 4.19
N LYS A 162 -25.12 7.06 4.15
CA LYS A 162 -25.81 6.46 5.31
C LYS A 162 -25.81 4.94 5.26
N LYS A 163 -26.01 4.36 4.06
CA LYS A 163 -26.09 2.89 3.90
C LYS A 163 -25.75 2.46 2.48
N ILE A 164 -25.05 1.33 2.38
CA ILE A 164 -24.82 0.57 1.15
C ILE A 164 -25.74 -0.66 1.13
N ASP A 165 -26.47 -0.88 0.03
CA ASP A 165 -27.27 -2.10 -0.18
C ASP A 165 -26.38 -3.26 -0.66
N VAL A 166 -25.65 -3.84 0.30
CA VAL A 166 -24.70 -4.94 0.08
C VAL A 166 -25.37 -6.15 -0.57
N SER A 167 -26.59 -6.49 -0.14
CA SER A 167 -27.32 -7.65 -0.65
C SER A 167 -27.60 -7.52 -2.14
N ARG A 168 -28.09 -6.36 -2.59
CA ARG A 168 -28.39 -6.14 -4.01
C ARG A 168 -27.12 -6.02 -4.86
N ILE A 169 -26.05 -5.44 -4.32
CA ILE A 169 -24.75 -5.41 -5.00
C ILE A 169 -24.23 -6.84 -5.21
N ARG A 170 -24.21 -7.67 -4.16
CA ARG A 170 -23.75 -9.06 -4.24
C ARG A 170 -24.57 -9.88 -5.23
N GLU A 171 -25.88 -9.71 -5.25
CA GLU A 171 -26.77 -10.37 -6.22
C GLU A 171 -26.37 -10.06 -7.67
N ARG A 172 -25.99 -8.81 -7.98
CA ARG A 172 -25.49 -8.43 -9.32
C ARG A 172 -24.12 -9.02 -9.60
N LEU A 173 -23.21 -9.00 -8.64
CA LEU A 173 -21.87 -9.59 -8.79
C LEU A 173 -21.93 -11.11 -8.98
N ASP A 174 -22.88 -11.80 -8.34
CA ASP A 174 -23.10 -13.24 -8.48
C ASP A 174 -23.76 -13.60 -9.83
N GLN A 175 -24.43 -12.64 -10.46
CA GLN A 175 -24.95 -12.73 -11.82
C GLN A 175 -23.90 -12.34 -12.88
N ASP A 176 -22.60 -12.36 -12.53
CA ASP A 176 -21.47 -12.07 -13.43
C ASP A 176 -21.59 -10.68 -14.08
N SER A 177 -22.04 -9.70 -13.28
CA SER A 177 -22.13 -8.31 -13.70
C SER A 177 -21.11 -7.45 -12.96
N ILE A 178 -20.50 -6.51 -13.68
CA ILE A 178 -19.76 -5.40 -13.09
C ILE A 178 -20.77 -4.40 -12.52
N VAL A 179 -20.60 -3.97 -11.27
CA VAL A 179 -21.50 -3.00 -10.65
C VAL A 179 -20.93 -1.59 -10.81
N LEU A 180 -21.70 -0.67 -11.40
CA LEU A 180 -21.37 0.75 -11.48
C LEU A 180 -22.14 1.53 -10.40
N LEU A 181 -21.41 2.08 -9.44
CA LEU A 181 -21.93 2.80 -8.29
C LEU A 181 -21.82 4.32 -8.53
N SER A 182 -22.95 5.00 -8.62
CA SER A 182 -22.99 6.46 -8.82
C SER A 182 -22.67 7.21 -7.53
N ASN A 183 -22.09 8.42 -7.64
CA ASN A 183 -21.93 9.34 -6.52
C ASN A 183 -23.24 10.02 -6.08
N LEU A 184 -24.35 9.73 -6.77
CA LEU A 184 -25.68 10.21 -6.43
C LEU A 184 -26.43 9.20 -5.59
N GLY A 185 -27.10 9.68 -4.55
CA GLY A 185 -27.98 8.87 -3.71
C GLY A 185 -29.20 9.65 -3.25
N TYR A 186 -30.14 8.93 -2.65
CA TYR A 186 -31.41 9.50 -2.20
C TYR A 186 -31.44 9.60 -0.68
N SER A 187 -31.95 10.73 -0.19
CA SER A 187 -32.29 10.88 1.22
C SER A 187 -33.58 10.13 1.57
N SER A 188 -33.88 9.99 2.87
CA SER A 188 -35.17 9.46 3.31
C SER A 188 -36.37 10.34 2.92
N SER A 189 -36.14 11.61 2.59
CA SER A 189 -37.15 12.53 2.04
C SER A 189 -37.27 12.44 0.51
N GLY A 190 -36.47 11.60 -0.16
CA GLY A 190 -36.48 11.44 -1.62
C GLY A 190 -35.66 12.49 -2.37
N GLU A 191 -34.85 13.28 -1.67
CA GLU A 191 -33.99 14.28 -2.27
C GLU A 191 -32.75 13.62 -2.88
N VAL A 192 -32.33 14.10 -4.06
CA VAL A 192 -31.08 13.65 -4.69
C VAL A 192 -29.93 14.43 -4.09
N LEU A 193 -28.96 13.72 -3.54
CA LEU A 193 -27.75 14.28 -2.95
C LEU A 193 -26.52 13.78 -3.71
N ASN A 194 -25.52 14.64 -3.82
CA ASN A 194 -24.22 14.27 -4.37
C ASN A 194 -23.24 13.99 -3.22
N CYS A 195 -22.60 12.84 -3.23
CA CYS A 195 -21.61 12.44 -2.24
C CYS A 195 -20.20 12.47 -2.84
N ASN A 196 -19.20 12.50 -1.98
CA ASN A 196 -17.82 12.43 -2.41
C ASN A 196 -17.48 11.04 -2.99
N THR A 197 -16.68 11.01 -4.06
CA THR A 197 -16.28 9.77 -4.76
C THR A 197 -15.59 8.78 -3.81
N TYR A 198 -14.61 9.26 -3.05
CA TYR A 198 -13.85 8.44 -2.11
C TYR A 198 -14.69 8.05 -0.90
N GLU A 199 -15.62 8.88 -0.44
CA GLU A 199 -16.57 8.50 0.61
C GLU A 199 -17.46 7.33 0.16
N VAL A 200 -18.01 7.39 -1.05
CA VAL A 200 -18.81 6.29 -1.63
C VAL A 200 -17.98 5.03 -1.79
N ALA A 201 -16.77 5.14 -2.31
CA ALA A 201 -15.89 4.00 -2.55
C ALA A 201 -15.42 3.33 -1.26
N THR A 202 -14.99 4.12 -0.27
CA THR A 202 -14.51 3.63 1.03
C THR A 202 -15.66 2.95 1.79
N ALA A 203 -16.84 3.56 1.84
CA ALA A 203 -18.03 2.96 2.44
C ALA A 203 -18.43 1.65 1.75
N CYS A 204 -18.36 1.61 0.41
CA CYS A 204 -18.66 0.41 -0.36
C CYS A 204 -17.65 -0.72 -0.10
N ALA A 205 -16.35 -0.41 -0.13
CA ALA A 205 -15.27 -1.38 0.10
C ALA A 205 -15.37 -2.02 1.48
N LEU A 206 -15.59 -1.20 2.51
CA LEU A 206 -15.78 -1.68 3.89
C LEU A 206 -17.06 -2.51 4.03
N ALA A 207 -18.19 -2.03 3.53
CA ALA A 207 -19.47 -2.74 3.65
C ALA A 207 -19.49 -4.09 2.92
N LEU A 208 -18.79 -4.19 1.78
CA LEU A 208 -18.68 -5.44 1.04
C LEU A 208 -17.70 -6.43 1.67
N GLY A 209 -16.75 -5.96 2.48
CA GLY A 209 -15.56 -6.72 2.86
C GLY A 209 -14.70 -7.00 1.62
N ALA A 210 -14.45 -5.94 0.84
CA ALA A 210 -13.68 -6.06 -0.40
C ALA A 210 -12.26 -6.59 -0.13
N GLU A 211 -11.73 -7.39 -1.05
CA GLU A 211 -10.37 -7.89 -0.96
C GLU A 211 -9.36 -6.76 -1.19
N LYS A 212 -9.68 -5.87 -2.13
CA LYS A 212 -8.87 -4.73 -2.52
C LYS A 212 -9.75 -3.51 -2.81
N LEU A 213 -9.26 -2.34 -2.42
CA LEU A 213 -9.65 -1.07 -3.02
C LEU A 213 -8.53 -0.66 -3.99
N ILE A 214 -8.89 -0.25 -5.19
CA ILE A 214 -7.94 0.23 -6.20
C ILE A 214 -8.36 1.64 -6.59
N CYS A 215 -7.48 2.62 -6.41
CA CYS A 215 -7.70 3.98 -6.89
C CYS A 215 -6.84 4.22 -8.13
N ILE A 216 -7.49 4.42 -9.27
CA ILE A 216 -6.83 4.79 -10.52
C ILE A 216 -6.83 6.32 -10.60
N ILE A 217 -5.64 6.89 -10.44
CA ILE A 217 -5.35 8.32 -10.39
C ILE A 217 -4.55 8.73 -11.62
N ASP A 218 -4.36 10.03 -11.83
CA ASP A 218 -3.64 10.59 -12.97
C ASP A 218 -2.14 10.80 -12.69
N GLY A 219 -1.52 10.01 -11.81
CA GLY A 219 -0.07 10.02 -11.60
C GLY A 219 0.39 9.17 -10.41
N PRO A 220 1.71 9.07 -10.16
CA PRO A 220 2.26 8.24 -9.09
C PRO A 220 2.29 8.93 -7.72
N ILE A 221 2.36 8.13 -6.64
CA ILE A 221 2.68 8.64 -5.29
C ILE A 221 4.20 8.69 -5.12
N LEU A 222 4.74 9.90 -4.96
CA LEU A 222 6.18 10.13 -4.87
C LEU A 222 6.63 10.46 -3.45
N ASP A 223 7.87 10.10 -3.10
CA ASP A 223 8.55 10.58 -1.89
C ASP A 223 9.06 12.03 -2.07
N GLU A 224 9.66 12.60 -1.04
CA GLU A 224 10.22 13.97 -1.09
C GLU A 224 11.35 14.14 -2.10
N SER A 225 11.98 13.04 -2.50
CA SER A 225 13.02 13.03 -3.54
C SER A 225 12.47 12.76 -4.94
N GLY A 226 11.15 12.73 -5.11
CA GLY A 226 10.49 12.50 -6.39
C GLY A 226 10.50 11.03 -6.85
N ARG A 227 10.80 10.07 -5.97
CA ARG A 227 10.81 8.64 -6.30
C ARG A 227 9.49 7.99 -5.96
N LEU A 228 9.04 7.04 -6.79
CA LEU A 228 7.82 6.28 -6.55
C LEU A 228 7.91 5.49 -5.22
N ILE A 229 6.92 5.72 -4.35
CA ILE A 229 6.73 4.92 -3.15
C ILE A 229 6.00 3.63 -3.55
N ARG A 230 6.69 2.49 -3.55
CA ARG A 230 6.10 1.20 -3.97
C ARG A 230 5.17 0.61 -2.92
N PHE A 231 5.53 0.77 -1.65
CA PHE A 231 4.86 0.12 -0.54
C PHE A 231 4.84 1.03 0.68
N LEU A 232 3.69 1.05 1.36
CA LEU A 232 3.49 1.72 2.65
C LEU A 232 2.84 0.73 3.61
N THR A 233 3.41 0.59 4.80
CA THR A 233 2.65 0.04 5.92
C THR A 233 1.52 1.01 6.28
N LEU A 234 0.47 0.53 6.95
CA LEU A 234 -0.59 1.41 7.45
C LEU A 234 -0.03 2.58 8.27
N GLN A 235 0.98 2.33 9.11
CA GLN A 235 1.65 3.36 9.91
C GLN A 235 2.40 4.37 9.04
N ASP A 236 3.14 3.91 8.03
CA ASP A 236 3.87 4.79 7.11
C ASP A 236 2.91 5.66 6.29
N ALA A 237 1.79 5.09 5.85
CA ALA A 237 0.74 5.83 5.17
C ALA A 237 0.16 6.93 6.07
N ASP A 238 -0.17 6.62 7.33
CA ASP A 238 -0.66 7.62 8.30
C ASP A 238 0.33 8.75 8.52
N MET A 239 1.62 8.43 8.70
CA MET A 239 2.67 9.43 8.85
C MET A 239 2.80 10.31 7.61
N LEU A 240 2.73 9.72 6.42
CA LEU A 240 2.80 10.45 5.16
C LEU A 240 1.60 11.39 4.98
N VAL A 241 0.40 10.93 5.33
CA VAL A 241 -0.81 11.75 5.27
C VAL A 241 -0.70 12.91 6.26
N ARG A 242 -0.29 12.67 7.51
CA ARG A 242 -0.08 13.73 8.53
C ARG A 242 0.94 14.77 8.05
N LYS A 243 2.06 14.32 7.47
CA LYS A 243 3.12 15.19 6.95
C LYS A 243 2.66 16.06 5.77
N ARG A 244 1.98 15.47 4.78
CA ARG A 244 1.40 16.22 3.66
C ARG A 244 0.29 17.14 4.12
N ALA A 245 -0.39 16.77 5.20
CA ALA A 245 -1.45 17.56 5.76
C ALA A 245 -0.98 18.82 6.49
N GLU A 246 0.17 18.76 7.17
CA GLU A 246 0.79 19.95 7.76
C GLU A 246 1.22 20.99 6.70
N GLN A 247 1.47 20.54 5.47
CA GLN A 247 1.84 21.38 4.33
C GLN A 247 0.63 21.99 3.61
N SER A 248 -0.60 21.67 4.03
CA SER A 248 -1.85 22.13 3.40
C SER A 248 -2.89 22.55 4.44
N GLU A 249 -3.33 23.81 4.42
CA GLU A 249 -4.35 24.32 5.37
C GLU A 249 -5.65 23.50 5.34
N ALA A 250 -5.99 22.89 4.21
CA ALA A 250 -7.18 22.08 4.05
C ALA A 250 -7.06 20.65 4.61
N ALA A 251 -5.85 20.22 4.89
CA ALA A 251 -5.55 18.89 5.41
C ALA A 251 -5.35 18.87 6.93
N ALA A 252 -5.20 20.06 7.55
CA ALA A 252 -5.26 20.23 9.00
C ALA A 252 -6.54 19.63 9.61
N ASN A 253 -7.64 19.58 8.86
CA ASN A 253 -8.89 18.96 9.29
C ASN A 253 -8.84 17.41 9.32
N TYR A 254 -8.05 16.76 8.45
CA TYR A 254 -7.77 15.31 8.55
C TYR A 254 -6.95 15.02 9.81
N VAL A 255 -5.90 15.81 10.06
CA VAL A 255 -5.04 15.64 11.23
C VAL A 255 -5.81 15.86 12.54
N LYS A 256 -6.74 16.82 12.59
CA LYS A 256 -7.63 17.04 13.76
C LYS A 256 -8.50 15.82 14.06
N ALA A 257 -9.10 15.19 13.04
CA ALA A 257 -9.89 13.96 13.22
C ALA A 257 -9.01 12.79 13.71
N VAL A 258 -7.76 12.71 13.25
CA VAL A 258 -6.83 11.64 13.66
C VAL A 258 -6.18 11.86 15.04
N SER A 259 -5.92 13.10 15.41
CA SER A 259 -5.20 13.45 16.64
C SER A 259 -6.06 13.44 17.91
N GLN A 260 -7.38 13.53 17.80
CA GLN A 260 -8.28 13.45 18.95
C GLN A 260 -8.36 12.05 19.58
N GLU A 261 -7.86 11.01 18.91
CA GLU A 261 -7.82 9.64 19.45
C GLU A 261 -6.57 9.34 20.30
N ASP A 262 -5.53 10.18 20.25
CA ASP A 262 -4.23 9.93 20.91
C ASP A 262 -4.02 10.70 22.24
N PHE A 263 -5.02 11.43 22.76
CA PHE A 263 -4.92 12.14 24.06
C PHE A 263 -6.14 11.89 24.97
N ASN A 264 -6.28 10.66 25.48
CA ASN A 264 -7.06 10.41 26.70
C ASN A 264 -6.44 9.32 27.58
N SER A 265 -5.11 9.33 27.70
CA SER A 265 -4.39 8.60 28.75
C SER A 265 -3.76 9.57 29.75
N LEU A 266 -4.34 9.56 30.96
CA LEU A 266 -3.92 10.16 32.24
C LEU A 266 -4.21 11.65 32.51
N GLY A 267 -5.23 11.84 33.35
CA GLY A 267 -5.32 12.93 34.33
C GLY A 267 -6.05 12.44 35.58
N HIS A 268 -5.29 11.98 36.59
CA HIS A 268 -5.79 11.64 37.92
C HIS A 268 -6.50 12.84 38.56
N ASN A 269 -7.68 12.61 39.14
CA ASN A 269 -8.07 13.21 40.42
C ASN A 269 -8.95 12.22 41.18
N GLY A 270 -8.50 11.83 42.36
CA GLY A 270 -9.01 10.68 43.11
C GLY A 270 -10.26 10.95 43.92
N SER A 271 -10.97 9.87 44.25
CA SER A 271 -11.41 9.55 45.62
C SER A 271 -12.15 8.21 45.67
N ASN A 272 -11.66 7.36 46.59
CA ASN A 272 -12.29 6.29 47.37
C ASN A 272 -13.41 5.39 46.80
N GLY A 273 -13.18 4.07 46.84
CA GLY A 273 -14.29 3.11 46.94
C GLY A 273 -14.04 1.63 46.63
N SER A 274 -13.37 0.91 47.53
CA SER A 274 -13.51 -0.55 47.77
C SER A 274 -12.97 -1.58 46.76
N ILE A 275 -12.42 -2.64 47.36
CA ILE A 275 -11.78 -3.82 46.77
C ILE A 275 -12.84 -4.89 46.49
N SER A 276 -12.79 -5.56 45.32
CA SER A 276 -12.99 -7.02 45.26
C SER A 276 -12.50 -7.67 43.94
N SER A 277 -11.61 -8.64 44.14
CA SER A 277 -11.37 -9.91 43.43
C SER A 277 -11.45 -10.05 41.90
N TYR A 278 -10.27 -10.30 41.34
CA TYR A 278 -9.87 -11.28 40.32
C TYR A 278 -10.99 -12.08 39.60
N ASN A 279 -11.03 -11.97 38.27
CA ASN A 279 -10.98 -13.16 37.42
C ASN A 279 -10.38 -12.83 36.04
N MET A 280 -9.34 -13.57 35.68
CA MET A 280 -8.68 -13.57 34.37
C MET A 280 -9.54 -14.32 33.36
N ASN A 281 -9.81 -13.72 32.20
CA ASN A 281 -9.86 -14.42 30.92
C ASN A 281 -9.97 -13.47 29.72
N GLY A 282 -9.04 -13.62 28.77
CA GLY A 282 -9.15 -13.15 27.38
C GLY A 282 -8.69 -11.71 27.12
N PHE A 283 -7.43 -11.54 26.71
CA PHE A 283 -6.92 -10.30 26.12
C PHE A 283 -7.64 -10.00 24.79
N SER A 284 -8.83 -9.40 24.88
CA SER A 284 -9.45 -8.68 23.78
C SER A 284 -8.81 -7.29 23.76
N GLN A 285 -7.79 -7.13 22.93
CA GLN A 285 -7.17 -5.83 22.67
C GLN A 285 -8.25 -4.93 22.03
N LYS A 286 -8.77 -3.98 22.82
CA LYS A 286 -9.80 -3.01 22.40
C LYS A 286 -9.22 -2.15 21.28
N TYR A 287 -9.67 -2.37 20.06
CA TYR A 287 -9.46 -1.44 18.94
C TYR A 287 -10.41 -0.25 19.13
N SER A 288 -9.86 0.95 19.33
CA SER A 288 -10.61 2.20 19.21
C SER A 288 -10.90 2.45 17.73
N VAL A 289 -12.19 2.53 17.39
CA VAL A 289 -12.71 2.64 16.03
C VAL A 289 -12.59 4.08 15.57
N PHE A 290 -11.79 4.28 14.52
CA PHE A 290 -11.67 5.56 13.82
C PHE A 290 -13.02 5.98 13.23
N GLN A 291 -13.63 7.03 13.75
CA GLN A 291 -14.89 7.56 13.24
C GLN A 291 -14.65 8.41 11.99
N ASN A 292 -14.54 7.78 10.82
CA ASN A 292 -15.18 8.40 9.67
C ASN A 292 -16.69 8.39 9.92
N GLY A 293 -17.44 9.31 9.33
CA GLY A 293 -18.89 9.38 9.45
C GLY A 293 -19.69 8.15 8.97
N VAL A 294 -19.10 6.96 8.88
CA VAL A 294 -19.77 5.67 8.69
C VAL A 294 -20.09 5.03 10.05
N GLY A 295 -21.14 5.55 10.69
CA GLY A 295 -21.86 4.79 11.71
C GLY A 295 -22.53 3.58 11.07
N PHE A 296 -21.90 2.41 11.15
CA PHE A 296 -22.57 1.15 10.88
C PHE A 296 -23.11 0.57 12.19
N ASP A 297 -24.37 0.89 12.49
CA ASP A 297 -25.12 0.28 13.58
C ASP A 297 -25.30 -1.22 13.31
N ASN A 298 -24.59 -2.06 14.07
CA ASN A 298 -25.05 -3.41 14.40
C ASN A 298 -26.00 -3.33 15.60
N GLY A 299 -27.18 -2.74 15.40
CA GLY A 299 -28.39 -3.03 16.18
C GLY A 299 -28.43 -2.78 17.70
N ASN A 300 -27.38 -2.25 18.34
CA ASN A 300 -27.39 -1.90 19.76
C ASN A 300 -27.12 -0.40 19.93
N GLY A 301 -28.18 0.40 19.84
CA GLY A 301 -28.11 1.85 19.95
C GLY A 301 -27.56 2.30 21.30
N LEU A 302 -26.42 2.99 21.30
CA LEU A 302 -25.95 3.76 22.46
C LEU A 302 -24.84 4.78 22.17
N TRP A 303 -24.81 5.54 21.06
CA TRP A 303 -23.68 6.47 20.83
C TRP A 303 -24.12 7.84 20.29
N SER A 304 -23.67 8.88 21.00
CA SER A 304 -23.95 10.31 20.80
C SER A 304 -23.10 10.90 19.67
N SER A 305 -23.69 11.88 18.99
CA SER A 305 -23.15 12.68 17.90
C SER A 305 -21.82 13.37 18.19
N GLU A 306 -20.77 13.05 17.42
CA GLU A 306 -19.73 14.02 17.02
C GLU A 306 -19.44 13.79 15.52
N GLN A 307 -19.28 14.88 14.75
CA GLN A 307 -19.42 14.92 13.30
C GLN A 307 -18.27 14.21 12.57
N GLY A 308 -18.61 13.32 11.63
CA GLY A 308 -17.63 12.53 10.88
C GLY A 308 -16.82 13.35 9.87
N PHE A 309 -15.58 12.92 9.64
CA PHE A 309 -14.71 13.45 8.59
C PHE A 309 -15.17 12.96 7.21
N ALA A 310 -15.35 13.87 6.25
CA ALA A 310 -15.52 13.50 4.84
C ALA A 310 -14.15 13.26 4.22
N ILE A 311 -13.86 12.02 3.84
CA ILE A 311 -12.71 11.72 2.98
C ILE A 311 -13.01 12.33 1.61
N GLY A 312 -12.32 13.42 1.28
CA GLY A 312 -12.44 14.12 0.01
C GLY A 312 -13.11 15.50 0.11
N GLY A 313 -13.19 16.19 -1.03
CA GLY A 313 -13.62 17.60 -1.14
C GLY A 313 -12.60 18.52 -1.83
N GLN A 314 -11.42 18.01 -2.13
CA GLN A 314 -10.35 18.71 -2.85
C GLN A 314 -9.78 17.90 -4.03
N GLU A 315 -10.59 17.00 -4.59
CA GLU A 315 -10.22 16.18 -5.76
C GLU A 315 -9.69 17.07 -6.92
N ARG A 316 -10.19 18.30 -7.03
CA ARG A 316 -9.72 19.34 -7.97
C ARG A 316 -8.23 19.70 -7.86
N LEU A 317 -7.60 19.46 -6.70
CA LEU A 317 -6.20 19.77 -6.41
C LEU A 317 -5.41 18.51 -6.07
N SER A 318 -5.90 17.30 -6.39
CA SER A 318 -5.28 16.03 -6.01
C SER A 318 -3.79 16.01 -6.35
N ARG A 319 -3.40 16.29 -7.59
CA ARG A 319 -1.97 16.40 -8.00
C ARG A 319 -1.16 17.40 -7.18
N LEU A 320 -1.70 18.59 -6.92
CA LEU A 320 -1.00 19.67 -6.19
C LEU A 320 -0.82 19.34 -4.71
N ASN A 321 -1.74 18.59 -4.13
CA ASN A 321 -1.69 18.13 -2.73
C ASN A 321 -1.02 16.75 -2.59
N GLY A 322 -0.39 16.24 -3.66
CA GLY A 322 0.22 14.91 -3.66
C GLY A 322 -0.78 13.81 -3.35
N TYR A 323 -1.96 13.81 -3.96
CA TYR A 323 -2.99 12.76 -3.85
C TYR A 323 -3.38 12.45 -2.40
N LEU A 324 -3.53 13.49 -1.59
CA LEU A 324 -3.84 13.37 -0.17
C LEU A 324 -5.17 12.65 0.09
N SER A 325 -6.21 12.96 -0.70
CA SER A 325 -7.54 12.35 -0.54
C SER A 325 -7.48 10.84 -0.79
N GLU A 326 -6.68 10.43 -1.76
CA GLU A 326 -6.48 9.06 -2.17
C GLU A 326 -5.66 8.28 -1.14
N LEU A 327 -4.60 8.88 -0.61
CA LEU A 327 -3.82 8.31 0.49
C LEU A 327 -4.64 8.20 1.77
N ALA A 328 -5.47 9.21 2.08
CA ALA A 328 -6.37 9.18 3.23
C ALA A 328 -7.43 8.08 3.08
N ALA A 329 -8.03 7.94 1.89
CA ALA A 329 -8.95 6.85 1.56
C ALA A 329 -8.28 5.49 1.74
N ALA A 330 -7.03 5.34 1.27
CA ALA A 330 -6.27 4.11 1.41
C ALA A 330 -5.98 3.75 2.87
N ALA A 331 -5.43 4.69 3.65
CA ALA A 331 -5.16 4.46 5.07
C ALA A 331 -6.45 4.12 5.85
N PHE A 332 -7.54 4.84 5.57
CA PHE A 332 -8.81 4.62 6.23
C PHE A 332 -9.40 3.22 5.95
N VAL A 333 -9.44 2.82 4.68
CA VAL A 333 -10.02 1.53 4.28
C VAL A 333 -9.17 0.36 4.75
N CYS A 334 -7.84 0.52 4.75
CA CYS A 334 -6.93 -0.43 5.38
C CYS A 334 -7.21 -0.61 6.87
N ARG A 335 -7.38 0.49 7.61
CA ARG A 335 -7.73 0.45 9.04
C ARG A 335 -9.09 -0.21 9.30
N GLY A 336 -10.05 -0.01 8.39
CA GLY A 336 -11.39 -0.59 8.49
C GLY A 336 -11.49 -2.08 8.12
N GLY A 337 -10.40 -2.72 7.71
CA GLY A 337 -10.31 -4.18 7.54
C GLY A 337 -10.13 -4.69 6.12
N VAL A 338 -10.09 -3.82 5.10
CA VAL A 338 -9.64 -4.22 3.76
C VAL A 338 -8.12 -4.34 3.80
N GLN A 339 -7.57 -5.49 3.44
CA GLN A 339 -6.16 -5.77 3.74
C GLN A 339 -5.17 -4.93 2.91
N ARG A 340 -5.55 -4.61 1.66
CA ARG A 340 -4.65 -3.96 0.70
C ARG A 340 -5.41 -2.93 -0.14
N VAL A 341 -4.80 -1.76 -0.29
CA VAL A 341 -5.27 -0.68 -1.15
C VAL A 341 -4.16 -0.34 -2.15
N HIS A 342 -4.51 -0.20 -3.42
CA HIS A 342 -3.56 0.12 -4.49
C HIS A 342 -3.87 1.50 -5.08
N LEU A 343 -2.86 2.35 -5.20
CA LEU A 343 -2.92 3.65 -5.85
C LEU A 343 -2.12 3.56 -7.16
N LEU A 344 -2.82 3.65 -8.29
CA LEU A 344 -2.29 3.33 -9.61
C LEU A 344 -2.35 4.54 -10.55
N ASP A 345 -1.27 4.79 -11.27
CA ASP A 345 -1.23 5.79 -12.33
C ASP A 345 -1.94 5.25 -13.59
N GLY A 346 -3.15 5.73 -13.84
CA GLY A 346 -3.98 5.37 -14.97
C GLY A 346 -3.45 5.82 -16.33
N THR A 347 -2.41 6.65 -16.37
CA THR A 347 -1.75 7.03 -17.63
C THR A 347 -0.84 5.92 -18.18
N ILE A 348 -0.51 4.92 -17.35
CA ILE A 348 0.31 3.77 -17.74
C ILE A 348 -0.56 2.72 -18.42
N GLY A 349 -0.21 2.35 -19.65
CA GLY A 349 -0.87 1.26 -20.37
C GLY A 349 -0.74 -0.08 -19.63
N GLY A 350 -1.86 -0.75 -19.42
CA GLY A 350 -1.89 -2.06 -18.75
C GLY A 350 -1.69 -2.01 -17.24
N VAL A 351 -1.87 -0.85 -16.60
CA VAL A 351 -1.49 -0.63 -15.19
C VAL A 351 -2.12 -1.65 -14.23
N LEU A 352 -3.38 -2.06 -14.47
CA LEU A 352 -4.08 -3.03 -13.62
C LEU A 352 -3.48 -4.43 -13.75
N LEU A 353 -3.15 -4.84 -14.98
CA LEU A 353 -2.53 -6.13 -15.25
C LEU A 353 -1.12 -6.19 -14.66
N LYS A 354 -0.34 -5.12 -14.83
CA LYS A 354 1.01 -4.98 -14.28
C LYS A 354 1.00 -4.99 -12.75
N GLU A 355 0.05 -4.31 -12.12
CA GLU A 355 -0.06 -4.30 -10.66
C GLU A 355 -0.46 -5.67 -10.08
N LEU A 356 -1.45 -6.33 -10.69
CA LEU A 356 -2.08 -7.51 -10.08
C LEU A 356 -1.36 -8.82 -10.37
N PHE A 357 -0.56 -8.88 -11.45
CA PHE A 357 0.07 -10.11 -11.94
C PHE A 357 1.59 -10.09 -11.98
N GLN A 358 2.23 -8.97 -11.64
CA GLN A 358 3.68 -8.90 -11.46
C GLN A 358 4.02 -8.82 -9.97
N ARG A 359 5.14 -9.43 -9.58
CA ARG A 359 5.59 -9.45 -8.18
C ARG A 359 5.78 -8.07 -7.56
N TYR A 360 6.31 -7.13 -8.34
CA TYR A 360 6.67 -5.80 -7.82
C TYR A 360 5.58 -4.75 -8.04
N GLY A 361 4.57 -5.06 -8.86
CA GLY A 361 3.58 -4.09 -9.32
C GLY A 361 4.20 -2.88 -10.00
N VAL A 362 3.39 -1.85 -10.24
CA VAL A 362 3.78 -0.57 -10.84
C VAL A 362 3.36 0.64 -10.01
N GLY A 363 2.41 0.46 -9.09
CA GLY A 363 1.87 1.53 -8.26
C GLY A 363 2.40 1.56 -6.84
N THR A 364 1.59 2.20 -5.98
CA THR A 364 1.81 2.28 -4.54
C THR A 364 0.79 1.42 -3.83
N MET A 365 1.24 0.45 -3.04
CA MET A 365 0.35 -0.36 -2.23
C MET A 365 0.42 0.04 -0.76
N VAL A 366 -0.73 0.28 -0.15
CA VAL A 366 -0.90 0.42 1.30
C VAL A 366 -1.45 -0.90 1.84
N ALA A 367 -0.82 -1.47 2.87
CA ALA A 367 -1.26 -2.73 3.45
C ALA A 367 -1.40 -2.66 4.97
N SER A 368 -2.42 -3.35 5.49
CA SER A 368 -2.62 -3.57 6.93
C SER A 368 -2.13 -4.93 7.41
N ASP A 369 -1.85 -5.87 6.50
CA ASP A 369 -1.26 -7.18 6.78
C ASP A 369 0.28 -7.14 6.73
N LEU A 370 0.93 -8.21 7.20
CA LEU A 370 2.39 -8.37 7.10
C LEU A 370 2.79 -8.70 5.66
N TYR A 371 2.58 -7.76 4.74
CA TYR A 371 3.02 -7.86 3.36
C TYR A 371 4.54 -7.73 3.24
N GLU A 372 5.11 -6.75 3.96
CA GLU A 372 6.55 -6.55 4.10
C GLU A 372 6.89 -6.39 5.57
N GLY A 373 7.93 -7.09 6.04
CA GLY A 373 8.30 -7.06 7.45
C GLY A 373 9.76 -7.40 7.69
N THR A 374 10.37 -6.71 8.65
CA THR A 374 11.71 -7.01 9.15
C THR A 374 11.63 -8.00 10.31
N ARG A 375 12.33 -9.13 10.19
CA ARG A 375 12.34 -10.18 11.24
C ARG A 375 13.68 -10.91 11.29
N MET A 376 13.85 -11.72 12.33
CA MET A 376 14.94 -12.70 12.40
C MET A 376 14.83 -13.75 11.27
N ALA A 377 15.98 -14.15 10.73
CA ALA A 377 16.06 -15.17 9.70
C ALA A 377 15.68 -16.57 10.23
N ARG A 378 15.08 -17.39 9.36
CA ARG A 378 14.66 -18.77 9.59
C ARG A 378 15.42 -19.70 8.63
N LEU A 379 15.42 -21.00 8.90
CA LEU A 379 16.09 -21.98 8.03
C LEU A 379 15.58 -21.95 6.58
N SER A 380 14.30 -21.64 6.39
CA SER A 380 13.67 -21.46 5.07
C SER A 380 14.24 -20.29 4.26
N ASP A 381 14.89 -19.32 4.92
CA ASP A 381 15.34 -18.08 4.29
C ASP A 381 16.74 -18.21 3.65
N ILE A 382 17.48 -19.29 3.97
CA ILE A 382 18.85 -19.51 3.50
C ILE A 382 18.98 -19.37 1.97
N PRO A 383 18.11 -19.96 1.13
CA PRO A 383 18.20 -19.80 -0.31
C PRO A 383 18.08 -18.33 -0.75
N GLY A 384 17.16 -17.58 -0.15
CA GLY A 384 16.95 -16.17 -0.46
C GLY A 384 18.12 -15.29 -0.01
N ILE A 385 18.67 -15.55 1.18
CA ILE A 385 19.88 -14.86 1.66
C ILE A 385 21.06 -15.13 0.72
N LYS A 386 21.27 -16.39 0.31
CA LYS A 386 22.34 -16.78 -0.62
C LYS A 386 22.21 -16.06 -1.96
N GLN A 387 21.00 -15.99 -2.51
CA GLN A 387 20.71 -15.29 -3.75
C GLN A 387 21.07 -13.79 -3.67
N LEU A 388 20.83 -13.14 -2.52
CA LEU A 388 21.19 -11.72 -2.32
C LEU A 388 22.69 -11.49 -2.14
N LEU A 389 23.38 -12.41 -1.45
CA LEU A 389 24.79 -12.24 -1.12
C LEU A 389 25.72 -12.62 -2.28
N GLN A 390 25.37 -13.63 -3.08
CA GLN A 390 26.26 -14.19 -4.11
C GLN A 390 26.82 -13.15 -5.10
N PRO A 391 26.02 -12.23 -5.70
CA PRO A 391 26.58 -11.21 -6.61
C PRO A 391 27.54 -10.23 -5.91
N LEU A 392 27.32 -9.98 -4.62
CA LEU A 392 28.17 -9.12 -3.81
C LEU A 392 29.48 -9.82 -3.40
N GLU A 393 29.45 -11.13 -3.21
CA GLU A 393 30.64 -11.95 -2.98
C GLU A 393 31.50 -12.05 -4.24
N GLU A 394 30.88 -12.29 -5.40
CA GLU A 394 31.56 -12.38 -6.71
C GLU A 394 32.20 -11.05 -7.12
N SER A 395 31.54 -9.92 -6.85
CA SER A 395 32.12 -8.58 -7.08
C SER A 395 33.21 -8.17 -6.07
N GLY A 396 33.48 -9.01 -5.06
CA GLY A 396 34.43 -8.73 -3.97
C GLY A 396 33.93 -7.72 -2.94
N THR A 397 32.68 -7.26 -3.05
CA THR A 397 32.05 -6.34 -2.10
C THR A 397 31.87 -7.00 -0.73
N LEU A 398 31.43 -8.25 -0.71
CA LEU A 398 31.29 -9.08 0.49
C LEU A 398 32.33 -10.21 0.54
N ILE A 399 32.52 -10.81 1.71
CA ILE A 399 33.36 -12.01 1.88
C ILE A 399 32.49 -13.22 1.58
N ARG A 400 32.99 -14.12 0.73
CA ARG A 400 32.32 -15.39 0.42
C ARG A 400 32.10 -16.21 1.67
N ARG A 401 30.88 -16.69 1.89
CA ARG A 401 30.54 -17.61 2.99
C ARG A 401 30.12 -18.97 2.47
N SER A 402 30.49 -20.02 3.19
CA SER A 402 29.94 -21.36 2.92
C SER A 402 28.50 -21.48 3.43
N GLU A 403 27.77 -22.49 2.96
CA GLU A 403 26.41 -22.72 3.41
C GLU A 403 26.37 -23.15 4.89
N GLU A 404 27.36 -23.91 5.34
CA GLU A 404 27.52 -24.32 6.74
C GLU A 404 27.80 -23.11 7.65
N GLU A 405 28.64 -22.17 7.20
CA GLU A 405 28.89 -20.93 7.93
C GLU A 405 27.62 -20.08 8.03
N LEU A 406 26.82 -20.03 6.96
CA LEU A 406 25.57 -19.29 6.94
C LEU A 406 24.54 -19.91 7.90
N VAL A 407 24.39 -21.24 7.89
CA VAL A 407 23.53 -21.98 8.83
C VAL A 407 23.97 -21.73 10.28
N GLY A 408 25.27 -21.81 10.56
CA GLY A 408 25.82 -21.57 11.90
C GLY A 408 25.59 -20.13 12.39
N ALA A 409 25.62 -19.15 11.48
CA ALA A 409 25.41 -17.74 11.78
C ALA A 409 23.95 -17.28 11.68
N LEU A 410 23.01 -18.15 11.28
CA LEU A 410 21.65 -17.77 10.90
C LEU A 410 20.89 -17.01 11.99
N HIS A 411 21.10 -17.37 13.26
CA HIS A 411 20.50 -16.68 14.42
C HIS A 411 20.93 -15.20 14.55
N SER A 412 22.00 -14.80 13.87
CA SER A 412 22.48 -13.42 13.80
C SER A 412 21.94 -12.67 12.58
N PHE A 413 21.34 -13.38 11.60
CA PHE A 413 20.77 -12.77 10.40
C PHE A 413 19.37 -12.22 10.66
N ILE A 414 19.14 -11.07 10.05
CA ILE A 414 17.88 -10.34 10.00
C ILE A 414 17.54 -10.21 8.52
N VAL A 415 16.29 -10.44 8.19
CA VAL A 415 15.77 -10.38 6.83
C VAL A 415 14.61 -9.40 6.76
N VAL A 416 14.49 -8.74 5.62
CA VAL A 416 13.23 -8.14 5.20
C VAL A 416 12.56 -9.13 4.28
N GLU A 417 11.39 -9.59 4.70
CA GLU A 417 10.52 -10.47 3.92
C GLU A 417 9.48 -9.62 3.19
N ARG A 418 9.19 -9.96 1.93
CA ARG A 418 8.02 -9.48 1.18
C ARG A 418 7.35 -10.69 0.54
N GLU A 419 6.08 -10.93 0.87
CA GLU A 419 5.28 -12.07 0.38
C GLU A 419 6.02 -13.44 0.45
N GLY A 420 6.62 -13.76 1.60
CA GLY A 420 7.34 -15.02 1.77
C GLY A 420 8.77 -15.05 1.21
N GLN A 421 9.21 -14.00 0.51
CA GLN A 421 10.54 -13.93 -0.10
C GLN A 421 11.45 -12.94 0.60
N VAL A 422 12.73 -13.28 0.69
CA VAL A 422 13.75 -12.40 1.29
C VAL A 422 14.19 -11.36 0.26
N ILE A 423 13.87 -10.08 0.51
CA ILE A 423 14.24 -8.97 -0.37
C ILE A 423 15.47 -8.20 0.13
N ALA A 424 15.80 -8.31 1.41
CA ALA A 424 17.00 -7.73 2.00
C ALA A 424 17.47 -8.58 3.19
N CYS A 425 18.77 -8.57 3.47
CA CYS A 425 19.33 -9.22 4.65
C CYS A 425 20.50 -8.42 5.24
N ALA A 426 20.74 -8.63 6.53
CA ALA A 426 21.91 -8.15 7.24
C ALA A 426 22.18 -9.05 8.46
N ALA A 427 23.38 -9.00 9.01
CA ALA A 427 23.75 -9.75 10.21
C ALA A 427 24.24 -8.82 11.32
N LEU A 428 23.86 -9.12 12.56
CA LEU A 428 24.35 -8.47 13.77
C LEU A 428 25.09 -9.50 14.63
N PHE A 429 26.41 -9.35 14.76
CA PHE A 429 27.23 -10.19 15.63
C PHE A 429 27.60 -9.44 16.92
N PRO A 430 27.10 -9.86 18.10
CA PRO A 430 27.37 -9.18 19.36
C PRO A 430 28.74 -9.55 19.96
N TYR A 431 29.40 -8.55 20.56
CA TYR A 431 30.61 -8.67 21.38
C TYR A 431 30.32 -8.04 22.75
N PHE A 432 29.93 -8.88 23.71
CA PHE A 432 29.41 -8.44 25.00
C PHE A 432 30.47 -7.84 25.93
N GLU A 433 31.72 -8.32 25.86
CA GLU A 433 32.83 -7.81 26.68
C GLU A 433 33.11 -6.33 26.38
N GLU A 434 33.23 -5.99 25.10
CA GLU A 434 33.44 -4.62 24.63
C GLU A 434 32.13 -3.82 24.44
N LYS A 435 30.97 -4.41 24.77
CA LYS A 435 29.63 -3.83 24.58
C LYS A 435 29.40 -3.26 23.18
N CYS A 436 29.81 -3.98 22.15
CA CYS A 436 29.65 -3.55 20.77
C CYS A 436 29.12 -4.65 19.85
N GLY A 437 28.56 -4.28 18.70
CA GLY A 437 28.05 -5.21 17.70
C GLY A 437 28.61 -4.96 16.31
N GLU A 438 28.94 -6.02 15.56
CA GLU A 438 29.34 -5.94 14.16
C GLU A 438 28.09 -5.97 13.27
N VAL A 439 27.91 -4.94 12.46
CA VAL A 439 26.97 -4.94 11.33
C VAL A 439 27.69 -5.55 10.14
N ALA A 440 27.20 -6.69 9.65
CA ALA A 440 27.82 -7.43 8.56
C ALA A 440 26.77 -7.85 7.52
N ALA A 441 27.24 -8.27 6.34
CA ALA A 441 26.41 -8.92 5.32
C ALA A 441 25.17 -8.11 4.88
N ILE A 442 25.21 -6.77 4.95
CA ILE A 442 24.07 -5.96 4.51
C ILE A 442 23.94 -6.05 2.99
N ALA A 443 22.76 -6.46 2.54
CA ALA A 443 22.44 -6.62 1.13
C ALA A 443 20.95 -6.34 0.90
N VAL A 444 20.66 -5.64 -0.20
CA VAL A 444 19.30 -5.35 -0.66
C VAL A 444 19.20 -5.79 -2.11
N SER A 445 18.12 -6.50 -2.44
CA SER A 445 17.79 -6.88 -3.83
C SER A 445 17.91 -5.67 -4.75
N PRO A 446 18.54 -5.79 -5.94
CA PRO A 446 18.65 -4.70 -6.90
C PRO A 446 17.34 -3.94 -7.14
N ASP A 447 16.23 -4.67 -7.26
CA ASP A 447 14.89 -4.14 -7.55
C ASP A 447 14.32 -3.29 -6.41
N CYS A 448 14.79 -3.52 -5.19
CA CYS A 448 14.34 -2.85 -3.96
C CYS A 448 15.32 -1.77 -3.48
N ARG A 449 16.40 -1.49 -4.23
CA ARG A 449 17.37 -0.44 -3.86
C ARG A 449 16.73 0.94 -4.00
N GLY A 450 17.15 1.87 -3.14
CA GLY A 450 16.59 3.22 -3.10
C GLY A 450 15.22 3.33 -2.40
N GLN A 451 14.56 2.21 -2.07
CA GLN A 451 13.25 2.19 -1.39
C GLN A 451 13.36 2.16 0.14
N GLY A 452 14.51 2.53 0.72
CA GLY A 452 14.71 2.57 2.18
C GLY A 452 14.89 1.21 2.87
N GLN A 453 14.97 0.09 2.15
CA GLN A 453 15.12 -1.24 2.78
C GLN A 453 16.40 -1.40 3.60
N GLY A 454 17.50 -0.77 3.15
CA GLY A 454 18.74 -0.72 3.93
C GLY A 454 18.59 0.07 5.23
N ASP A 455 17.82 1.16 5.20
CA ASP A 455 17.49 1.96 6.39
C ASP A 455 16.69 1.13 7.39
N LYS A 456 15.63 0.45 6.92
CA LYS A 456 14.79 -0.43 7.76
C LYS A 456 15.61 -1.53 8.44
N LEU A 457 16.56 -2.14 7.72
CA LEU A 457 17.47 -3.14 8.29
C LEU A 457 18.37 -2.53 9.37
N LEU A 458 18.98 -1.38 9.10
CA LEU A 458 19.88 -0.73 10.05
C LEU A 458 19.15 -0.25 11.30
N ASP A 459 17.97 0.36 11.16
CA ASP A 459 17.13 0.78 12.28
C ASP A 459 16.74 -0.40 13.17
N TYR A 460 16.37 -1.53 12.56
CA TYR A 460 16.08 -2.75 13.30
C TYR A 460 17.32 -3.27 14.04
N ILE A 461 18.49 -3.27 13.38
CA ILE A 461 19.77 -3.67 13.99
C ILE A 461 20.12 -2.78 15.17
N GLU A 462 19.97 -1.46 15.04
CA GLU A 462 20.26 -0.50 16.12
C GLU A 462 19.35 -0.74 17.33
N LYS A 463 18.04 -0.91 17.11
CA LYS A 463 17.09 -1.24 18.19
C LYS A 463 17.43 -2.57 18.86
N LYS A 464 17.75 -3.60 18.08
CA LYS A 464 18.14 -4.92 18.59
C LYS A 464 19.47 -4.87 19.35
N ALA A 465 20.46 -4.12 18.87
CA ALA A 465 21.74 -3.99 19.55
C ALA A 465 21.59 -3.27 20.90
N SER A 466 20.77 -2.21 20.94
CA SER A 466 20.43 -1.52 22.18
C SER A 466 19.68 -2.41 23.17
N SER A 467 18.74 -3.25 22.70
CA SER A 467 18.01 -4.19 23.58
C SER A 467 18.92 -5.30 24.15
N LEU A 468 19.99 -5.65 23.44
CA LEU A 468 21.05 -6.55 23.92
C LEU A 468 22.06 -5.86 24.87
N GLY A 469 21.86 -4.56 25.18
CA GLY A 469 22.74 -3.80 26.06
C GLY A 469 24.06 -3.36 25.43
N LEU A 470 24.17 -3.42 24.10
CA LEU A 470 25.33 -2.92 23.37
C LEU A 470 25.29 -1.39 23.33
N GLN A 471 26.46 -0.76 23.37
CA GLN A 471 26.63 0.69 23.37
C GLN A 471 27.13 1.24 22.04
N MET A 472 27.75 0.38 21.23
CA MET A 472 28.39 0.76 19.97
C MET A 472 28.04 -0.26 18.88
N LEU A 473 27.96 0.21 17.64
CA LEU A 473 28.01 -0.64 16.45
C LEU A 473 29.29 -0.35 15.68
N PHE A 474 29.87 -1.37 15.08
CA PHE A 474 30.98 -1.22 14.14
C PHE A 474 30.73 -2.01 12.87
N LEU A 475 31.44 -1.64 11.80
CA LEU A 475 31.39 -2.33 10.52
C LEU A 475 32.70 -2.19 9.75
N LEU A 476 32.85 -3.06 8.76
CA LEU A 476 33.96 -3.07 7.84
C LEU A 476 33.41 -2.95 6.42
N THR A 477 33.90 -2.00 5.63
CA THR A 477 33.42 -1.79 4.26
C THR A 477 34.54 -1.37 3.31
N THR A 478 34.43 -1.77 2.05
CA THR A 478 35.36 -1.40 0.97
C THR A 478 34.75 -0.41 -0.02
N ARG A 479 33.42 -0.34 -0.12
CA ARG A 479 32.72 0.44 -1.17
C ARG A 479 31.52 1.27 -0.68
N ALA A 480 30.97 0.97 0.50
CA ALA A 480 29.69 1.54 0.96
C ALA A 480 29.84 2.54 2.12
N ALA A 481 31.03 3.12 2.31
CA ALA A 481 31.33 4.03 3.43
C ALA A 481 30.35 5.20 3.53
N ASP A 482 30.13 5.92 2.43
CA ASP A 482 29.30 7.13 2.40
C ASP A 482 27.87 6.90 2.89
N TRP A 483 27.32 5.71 2.62
CA TRP A 483 25.98 5.34 3.04
C TRP A 483 25.88 5.24 4.57
N PHE A 484 26.90 4.67 5.22
CA PHE A 484 26.96 4.55 6.68
C PHE A 484 27.33 5.88 7.35
N VAL A 485 28.22 6.67 6.74
CA VAL A 485 28.61 7.99 7.28
C VAL A 485 27.39 8.92 7.39
N ARG A 486 26.53 8.94 6.37
CA ARG A 486 25.25 9.69 6.41
C ARG A 486 24.29 9.22 7.52
N ARG A 487 24.52 8.04 8.10
CA ARG A 487 23.71 7.44 9.18
C ARG A 487 24.39 7.47 10.53
N GLY A 488 25.44 8.30 10.67
CA GLY A 488 26.10 8.58 11.94
C GLY A 488 27.26 7.63 12.28
N PHE A 489 27.75 6.85 11.32
CA PHE A 489 29.00 6.12 11.50
C PHE A 489 30.20 7.03 11.22
N SER A 490 31.21 6.96 12.07
CA SER A 490 32.49 7.67 11.90
C SER A 490 33.62 6.68 11.69
N GLU A 491 34.57 7.03 10.83
CA GLU A 491 35.77 6.21 10.62
C GLU A 491 36.57 6.04 11.91
N CYS A 492 37.14 4.86 12.14
CA CYS A 492 37.92 4.55 13.33
C CYS A 492 39.19 3.75 13.00
N SER A 493 40.15 3.74 13.93
CA SER A 493 41.32 2.89 13.81
C SER A 493 40.99 1.42 14.12
N ILE A 494 41.77 0.51 13.56
CA ILE A 494 41.63 -0.93 13.80
C ILE A 494 41.67 -1.27 15.30
N ASP A 495 42.40 -0.50 16.11
CA ASP A 495 42.54 -0.71 17.55
C ASP A 495 41.23 -0.59 18.34
N ARG A 496 40.23 0.10 17.77
CA ARG A 496 38.88 0.20 18.35
C ARG A 496 38.04 -1.06 18.15
N ILE A 497 38.44 -1.95 17.25
CA ILE A 497 37.69 -3.19 16.97
C ILE A 497 38.00 -4.26 18.04
N PRO A 498 37.00 -5.04 18.49
CA PRO A 498 37.17 -6.16 19.41
C PRO A 498 38.35 -7.06 19.07
N ALA A 499 39.11 -7.46 20.09
CA ALA A 499 40.34 -8.23 19.89
C ALA A 499 40.07 -9.58 19.20
N GLN A 500 38.96 -10.21 19.53
CA GLN A 500 38.52 -11.46 18.89
C GLN A 500 38.26 -11.28 17.40
N ARG A 501 37.65 -10.15 17.01
CA ARG A 501 37.36 -9.86 15.61
C ARG A 501 38.61 -9.47 14.83
N ARG A 502 39.50 -8.66 15.42
CA ARG A 502 40.77 -8.24 14.81
C ARG A 502 41.59 -9.40 14.27
N LYS A 503 41.66 -10.52 15.01
CA LYS A 503 42.38 -11.74 14.59
C LYS A 503 41.83 -12.38 13.30
N LYS A 504 40.56 -12.15 12.96
CA LYS A 504 39.86 -12.71 11.80
C LYS A 504 39.72 -11.70 10.64
N ILE A 505 40.28 -10.50 10.75
CA ILE A 505 40.19 -9.49 9.69
C ILE A 505 41.13 -9.87 8.56
N ASN A 506 40.59 -9.95 7.34
CA ASN A 506 41.40 -10.13 6.14
C ASN A 506 41.98 -8.77 5.69
N LEU A 507 43.24 -8.51 6.05
CA LEU A 507 43.93 -7.26 5.73
C LEU A 507 44.14 -7.04 4.23
N SER A 508 44.14 -8.08 3.39
CA SER A 508 44.31 -7.92 1.94
C SER A 508 43.15 -7.19 1.27
N ARG A 509 41.98 -7.18 1.92
CA ARG A 509 40.77 -6.47 1.44
C ARG A 509 40.83 -4.97 1.61
N ARG A 510 41.79 -4.44 2.39
CA ARG A 510 41.94 -3.00 2.69
C ARG A 510 40.60 -2.33 3.04
N SER A 511 39.82 -2.99 3.89
CA SER A 511 38.53 -2.45 4.34
C SER A 511 38.75 -1.31 5.32
N ASN A 512 37.93 -0.27 5.20
CA ASN A 512 37.87 0.81 6.17
C ASN A 512 36.96 0.40 7.34
N TYR A 513 37.26 0.94 8.52
CA TYR A 513 36.60 0.61 9.77
C TYR A 513 35.74 1.78 10.21
N TYR A 514 34.49 1.50 10.56
CA TYR A 514 33.58 2.53 11.03
C TYR A 514 32.91 2.11 12.31
N MET A 515 32.58 3.09 13.15
CA MET A 515 31.91 2.88 14.42
C MET A 515 30.86 3.96 14.67
N LYS A 516 29.75 3.58 15.28
CA LYS A 516 28.65 4.46 15.67
C LYS A 516 28.30 4.19 17.14
N LYS A 517 28.09 5.26 17.90
CA LYS A 517 27.54 5.15 19.26
C LYS A 517 26.03 4.99 19.18
N LEU A 518 25.49 3.99 19.86
CA LEU A 518 24.05 3.78 19.96
C LEU A 518 23.44 4.80 20.91
N LEU A 519 22.27 5.32 20.53
CA LEU A 519 21.45 6.11 21.44
C LEU A 519 20.73 5.15 22.41
N PRO A 520 20.65 5.47 23.71
CA PRO A 520 19.95 4.63 24.67
C PRO A 520 18.49 4.48 24.23
N ASP A 521 18.02 3.22 24.17
CA ASP A 521 16.66 2.91 23.77
C ASP A 521 15.66 3.51 24.77
N ARG A 522 14.93 4.53 24.33
CA ARG A 522 13.85 5.16 25.11
C ARG A 522 12.47 4.56 24.81
N SER A 523 12.38 3.59 23.90
CA SER A 523 11.11 3.08 23.37
C SER A 523 10.43 2.03 24.26
N GLY A 524 11.15 1.42 25.21
CA GLY A 524 10.59 0.45 26.16
C GLY A 524 10.18 -0.90 25.55
N ILE A 525 10.47 -1.15 24.27
CA ILE A 525 10.11 -2.38 23.56
C ILE A 525 11.13 -3.47 23.91
N ARG A 526 10.74 -4.41 24.77
CA ARG A 526 11.53 -5.62 25.07
C ARG A 526 11.36 -6.62 23.93
N PHE A 527 12.45 -6.96 23.25
CA PHE A 527 12.49 -8.13 22.38
C PHE A 527 12.72 -9.37 23.26
N ASP A 528 11.90 -10.40 23.09
CA ASP A 528 12.00 -11.65 23.85
C ASP A 528 13.41 -12.22 23.76
N SER A 529 14.05 -12.36 24.93
CA SER A 529 15.36 -12.99 25.08
C SER A 529 15.24 -14.50 24.87
N PRO A 530 15.89 -15.12 23.86
CA PRO A 530 16.20 -16.53 23.96
C PRO A 530 17.41 -16.68 24.89
N PHE A 531 17.45 -17.78 25.67
CA PHE A 531 18.49 -18.19 26.62
C PHE A 531 18.27 -17.83 28.09
N SER A 532 17.44 -18.65 28.74
CA SER A 532 17.78 -19.21 30.06
C SER A 532 18.04 -20.70 29.87
N LEU A 533 19.28 -21.08 29.51
CA LEU A 533 19.77 -22.44 29.70
C LEU A 533 20.43 -22.47 31.09
N GLN A 534 19.79 -23.13 32.04
CA GLN A 534 20.46 -23.76 33.16
C GLN A 534 21.03 -25.10 32.72
#